data_AF-A0A235HZU9-F1
#
_entry.id   AF-A0A235HZU9-F1
#
_cell.length_a   1.000
_cell.length_b   1.000
_cell.length_c   1.000
_cell.angle_alpha   90.00
_cell.angle_beta   90.00
_cell.angle_gamma   90.00
#
_symmetry.space_group_name_H-M   'P 1'
#
loop_
_entity.id
_entity.type
_entity.pdbx_description
1 polymer ?
#
loop_
_entity_poly.entity_id
_entity_poly.type
_entity_poly.pdbx_seq_one_letter_code
_entity_poly.pdbx_strand_id
1 'polypeptide(L)'
;MSAKLKFFLIVILSISATAGTGVYIIQHQQSAPIVETSDEQTQQMGAIHQSQEVAAFSERSDYQTIPLEKLNSSLQGSNPTTLALNAFEEIAVGGSRKIEVVYPQPNQALVTITQIKRGNNSVGTVKYRAEMTTFGRSLFISSPPVWQIVWAGSQVECWAGSRHTKLNHICH
;
A
#
# COMPACT_ATOMS: atom_id res chain seq x y z
N MET A 1 -26.94 -5.99 -64.21
CA MET A 1 -26.88 -6.94 -63.08
C MET A 1 -25.74 -6.54 -62.17
N SER A 2 -26.03 -6.43 -60.88
CA SER A 2 -25.40 -5.54 -59.90
C SER A 2 -24.12 -6.11 -59.27
N ALA A 3 -23.16 -5.23 -58.96
CA ALA A 3 -21.80 -5.48 -58.47
C ALA A 3 -21.69 -6.23 -57.12
N LYS A 4 -22.81 -6.73 -56.57
CA LYS A 4 -22.86 -7.49 -55.32
C LYS A 4 -22.43 -8.96 -55.46
N LEU A 5 -22.34 -9.50 -56.69
CA LEU A 5 -21.94 -10.90 -56.90
C LEU A 5 -20.41 -11.10 -56.89
N LYS A 6 -19.61 -10.05 -57.13
CA LYS A 6 -18.14 -10.17 -57.26
C LYS A 6 -17.38 -10.18 -55.92
N PHE A 7 -18.00 -9.69 -54.84
CA PHE A 7 -17.36 -9.66 -53.52
C PHE A 7 -17.52 -10.97 -52.72
N PHE A 8 -18.44 -11.85 -53.12
CA PHE A 8 -18.68 -13.10 -52.38
C PHE A 8 -17.65 -14.21 -52.67
N LEU A 9 -16.81 -14.06 -53.71
CA LEU A 9 -15.78 -15.05 -54.07
C LEU A 9 -14.41 -14.82 -53.40
N ILE A 10 -14.23 -13.73 -52.65
CA ILE A 10 -12.95 -13.43 -51.97
C ILE A 10 -12.91 -14.01 -50.53
N VAL A 11 -14.05 -14.48 -50.00
CA VAL A 11 -14.16 -14.90 -48.59
C VAL A 11 -13.87 -16.38 -48.33
N ILE A 12 -13.69 -17.24 -49.36
CA ILE A 12 -13.62 -18.72 -49.17
C ILE A 12 -12.26 -19.33 -49.57
N LEU A 13 -11.18 -18.55 -49.70
CA LEU A 13 -9.90 -19.08 -50.21
C LEU A 13 -8.66 -18.60 -49.44
N SER A 14 -8.67 -18.81 -48.13
CA SER A 14 -7.47 -18.67 -47.28
C SER A 14 -7.37 -19.84 -46.29
N ILE A 15 -7.27 -21.05 -46.84
CA ILE A 15 -6.79 -22.23 -46.14
C ILE A 15 -5.25 -22.21 -46.26
N SER A 16 -4.55 -22.03 -45.15
CA SER A 16 -3.11 -22.31 -45.05
C SER A 16 -2.90 -23.46 -44.08
N ALA A 17 -2.74 -24.67 -44.62
CA ALA A 17 -2.26 -25.81 -43.87
C ALA A 17 -0.73 -25.68 -43.69
N THR A 18 -0.29 -25.14 -42.55
CA THR A 18 1.12 -25.17 -42.17
C THR A 18 1.38 -26.46 -41.40
N ALA A 19 1.90 -27.48 -42.10
CA ALA A 19 2.51 -28.64 -41.47
C ALA A 19 3.84 -28.21 -40.82
N GLY A 20 3.78 -27.85 -39.53
CA GLY A 20 4.97 -27.59 -38.74
C GLY A 20 5.67 -28.90 -38.39
N THR A 21 6.74 -29.22 -39.10
CA THR A 21 7.74 -30.17 -38.60
C THR A 21 8.52 -29.48 -37.48
N GLY A 22 8.22 -29.85 -36.23
CA GLY A 22 8.96 -29.36 -35.08
C GLY A 22 10.36 -29.94 -35.08
N VAL A 23 11.35 -29.15 -35.51
CA VAL A 23 12.76 -29.43 -35.20
C VAL A 23 13.03 -28.82 -33.83
N TYR A 24 13.21 -29.68 -32.82
CA TYR A 24 13.77 -29.28 -31.54
C TYR A 24 15.19 -28.76 -31.77
N ILE A 25 15.38 -27.44 -31.80
CA ILE A 25 16.70 -26.87 -31.57
C ILE A 25 16.95 -27.01 -30.06
N ILE A 26 17.68 -28.06 -29.69
CA ILE A 26 18.37 -28.10 -28.40
C ILE A 26 19.42 -27.00 -28.50
N GLN A 27 19.07 -25.80 -28.03
CA GLN A 27 20.06 -24.78 -27.75
C GLN A 27 20.87 -25.31 -26.58
N HIS A 28 21.97 -26.01 -26.89
CA HIS A 28 23.05 -26.20 -25.95
C HIS A 28 23.57 -24.80 -25.60
N GLN A 29 22.93 -24.18 -24.62
CA GLN A 29 23.51 -23.07 -23.91
C GLN A 29 24.75 -23.65 -23.24
N GLN A 30 25.89 -23.42 -23.89
CA GLN A 30 27.20 -23.77 -23.35
C GLN A 30 27.26 -23.22 -21.93
N SER A 31 27.21 -24.12 -20.96
CA SER A 31 27.63 -23.83 -19.60
C SER A 31 29.12 -23.48 -19.68
N ALA A 32 29.42 -22.19 -19.83
CA ALA A 32 30.73 -21.69 -19.51
C ALA A 32 30.94 -21.93 -18.01
N PRO A 33 32.06 -22.53 -17.57
CA PRO A 33 32.38 -22.59 -16.16
C PRO A 33 32.83 -21.17 -15.76
N ILE A 34 31.89 -20.36 -15.26
CA ILE A 34 32.27 -19.14 -14.56
C ILE A 34 32.70 -19.57 -13.17
N VAL A 35 34.01 -19.68 -13.06
CA VAL A 35 34.77 -19.59 -11.81
C VAL A 35 34.20 -18.45 -10.96
N GLU A 36 33.79 -18.83 -9.76
CA GLU A 36 33.81 -18.06 -8.50
C GLU A 36 33.79 -16.53 -8.62
N THR A 37 32.67 -15.90 -8.28
CA THR A 37 32.59 -14.81 -7.28
C THR A 37 31.16 -14.22 -7.20
N SER A 38 30.69 -14.01 -5.97
CA SER A 38 29.52 -13.19 -5.58
C SER A 38 28.10 -13.72 -5.85
N ASP A 39 27.70 -14.74 -5.10
CA ASP A 39 26.31 -14.89 -4.65
C ASP A 39 26.08 -13.98 -3.43
N GLU A 40 25.36 -12.86 -3.59
CA GLU A 40 24.70 -12.19 -2.45
C GLU A 40 23.63 -11.15 -2.87
N GLN A 41 23.59 -10.69 -4.13
CA GLN A 41 22.79 -9.50 -4.45
C GLN A 41 21.32 -9.76 -4.81
N THR A 42 20.91 -10.96 -5.22
CA THR A 42 19.52 -11.21 -5.69
C THR A 42 18.58 -11.68 -4.59
N GLN A 43 19.08 -12.35 -3.53
CA GLN A 43 18.25 -12.79 -2.40
C GLN A 43 17.97 -11.67 -1.38
N GLN A 44 18.82 -10.65 -1.32
CA GLN A 44 18.72 -9.57 -0.35
C GLN A 44 17.54 -8.62 -0.65
N MET A 45 17.18 -8.38 -1.92
CA MET A 45 16.07 -7.50 -2.28
C MET A 45 14.70 -8.07 -1.84
N GLY A 46 14.48 -9.38 -2.02
CA GLY A 46 13.25 -10.06 -1.59
C GLY A 46 13.15 -10.18 -0.06
N ALA A 47 14.26 -10.49 0.59
CA ALA A 47 14.32 -10.61 2.05
C ALA A 47 14.12 -9.26 2.77
N ILE A 48 14.64 -8.15 2.22
CA ILE A 48 14.40 -6.80 2.76
C ILE A 48 12.92 -6.42 2.61
N HIS A 49 12.32 -6.66 1.44
CA HIS A 49 10.92 -6.33 1.21
C HIS A 49 9.98 -7.11 2.13
N GLN A 50 10.25 -8.41 2.32
CA GLN A 50 9.52 -9.25 3.28
C GLN A 50 9.76 -8.80 4.73
N SER A 51 10.99 -8.45 5.11
CA SER A 51 11.28 -7.99 6.47
C SER A 51 10.63 -6.64 6.78
N GLN A 52 10.58 -5.70 5.82
CA GLN A 52 9.87 -4.44 5.97
C GLN A 52 8.35 -4.59 5.99
N GLU A 53 7.79 -5.47 5.15
CA GLU A 53 6.36 -5.80 5.16
C GLU A 53 5.97 -6.46 6.49
N VAL A 54 6.79 -7.37 7.00
CA VAL A 54 6.60 -8.04 8.30
C VAL A 54 6.75 -7.06 9.47
N ALA A 55 7.69 -6.11 9.41
CA ALA A 55 7.84 -5.07 10.44
C ALA A 55 6.65 -4.11 10.46
N ALA A 56 6.15 -3.68 9.29
CA ALA A 56 4.95 -2.86 9.18
C ALA A 56 3.70 -3.61 9.69
N PHE A 57 3.58 -4.91 9.39
CA PHE A 57 2.49 -5.76 9.90
C PHE A 57 2.57 -6.04 11.40
N SER A 58 3.78 -6.18 11.97
CA SER A 58 3.97 -6.41 13.40
C SER A 58 3.48 -5.25 14.27
N GLU A 59 3.42 -4.03 13.72
CA GLU A 59 2.91 -2.87 14.47
C GLU A 59 1.38 -2.76 14.42
N ARG A 60 0.69 -3.41 13.45
CA ARG A 60 -0.78 -3.33 13.33
C ARG A 60 -1.51 -4.04 14.46
N SER A 61 -0.91 -5.06 15.09
CA SER A 61 -1.52 -5.80 16.20
C SER A 61 -1.83 -4.94 17.42
N ASP A 62 -1.16 -3.80 17.54
CA ASP A 62 -1.36 -2.84 18.62
C ASP A 62 -2.54 -1.88 18.40
N TYR A 63 -3.16 -1.93 17.22
CA TYR A 63 -4.23 -1.04 16.80
C TYR A 63 -5.52 -1.82 16.52
N GLN A 64 -6.63 -1.22 16.94
CA GLN A 64 -7.94 -1.60 16.44
C GLN A 64 -8.07 -1.10 14.99
N THR A 65 -8.25 -2.02 14.04
CA THR A 65 -8.43 -1.66 12.63
C THR A 65 -9.73 -0.86 12.45
N ILE A 66 -9.63 0.24 11.70
CA ILE A 66 -10.76 1.06 11.26
C ILE A 66 -11.04 0.68 9.80
N PRO A 67 -12.24 0.16 9.48
CA PRO A 67 -12.63 -0.08 8.09
C PRO A 67 -12.54 1.20 7.27
N LEU A 68 -11.93 1.14 6.08
CA LEU A 68 -11.70 2.33 5.25
C LEU A 68 -13.00 3.01 4.83
N GLU A 69 -14.10 2.25 4.76
CA GLU A 69 -15.45 2.73 4.43
C GLU A 69 -16.04 3.62 5.52
N LYS A 70 -15.47 3.58 6.74
CA LYS A 70 -15.86 4.46 7.86
C LYS A 70 -15.08 5.77 7.88
N LEU A 71 -14.11 5.96 7.00
CA LEU A 71 -13.39 7.22 6.85
C LEU A 71 -14.26 8.16 6.00
N ASN A 72 -14.61 9.33 6.54
CA ASN A 72 -15.55 10.25 5.89
C ASN A 72 -14.89 11.17 4.84
N SER A 73 -13.73 10.79 4.33
CA SER A 73 -12.94 11.58 3.38
C SER A 73 -12.53 10.78 2.15
N SER A 74 -11.98 11.47 1.14
CA SER A 74 -11.25 10.81 0.06
C SER A 74 -10.14 9.92 0.64
N LEU A 75 -10.01 8.70 0.11
CA LEU A 75 -8.88 7.81 0.42
C LEU A 75 -7.63 8.15 -0.39
N GLN A 76 -7.70 9.11 -1.32
CA GLN A 76 -6.59 9.53 -2.17
C GLN A 76 -6.30 11.03 -2.09
N GLY A 77 -5.03 11.40 -2.22
CA GLY A 77 -4.59 12.79 -2.19
C GLY A 77 -3.09 12.95 -2.50
N SER A 78 -2.61 14.19 -2.63
CA SER A 78 -1.20 14.47 -2.97
C SER A 78 -0.28 14.59 -1.76
N ASN A 79 -0.84 14.87 -0.58
CA ASN A 79 -0.08 15.07 0.65
C ASN A 79 -0.54 14.06 1.72
N PRO A 80 0.34 13.15 2.19
CA PRO A 80 0.00 12.14 3.20
C PRO A 80 -0.53 12.73 4.50
N THR A 81 0.07 13.81 4.99
CA THR A 81 -0.31 14.45 6.25
C THR A 81 -1.73 14.99 6.17
N THR A 82 -2.04 15.76 5.12
CA THR A 82 -3.38 16.33 4.92
C THR A 82 -4.40 15.23 4.68
N LEU A 83 -4.04 14.19 3.93
CA LEU A 83 -4.92 13.06 3.64
C LEU A 83 -5.30 12.31 4.93
N ALA A 84 -4.33 12.04 5.82
CA ALA A 84 -4.60 11.40 7.11
C ALA A 84 -5.43 12.30 8.03
N LEU A 85 -5.11 13.59 8.11
CA LEU A 85 -5.87 14.53 8.95
C LEU A 85 -7.33 14.57 8.55
N ASN A 86 -7.63 14.69 7.26
CA ASN A 86 -9.00 14.69 6.75
C ASN A 86 -9.71 13.36 7.04
N ALA A 87 -9.01 12.23 6.92
CA ALA A 87 -9.58 10.92 7.19
C ALA A 87 -10.01 10.71 8.66
N PHE A 88 -9.29 11.34 9.60
CA PHE A 88 -9.56 11.20 11.03
C PHE A 88 -10.21 12.44 11.67
N GLU A 89 -10.52 13.48 10.90
CA GLU A 89 -10.97 14.78 11.44
C GLU A 89 -12.21 14.66 12.32
N GLU A 90 -13.24 13.95 11.84
CA GLU A 90 -14.49 13.74 12.58
C GLU A 90 -14.34 12.75 13.74
N ILE A 91 -13.38 11.83 13.66
CA ILE A 91 -13.11 10.81 14.68
C ILE A 91 -12.28 11.42 15.83
N ALA A 92 -11.45 12.42 15.52
CA ALA A 92 -10.53 13.05 16.45
C ALA A 92 -11.21 14.14 17.31
N VAL A 93 -11.94 13.73 18.36
CA VAL A 93 -12.64 14.62 19.31
C VAL A 93 -11.67 15.52 20.12
N GLY A 94 -11.39 16.74 19.65
CA GLY A 94 -10.80 17.88 20.39
C GLY A 94 -9.43 17.70 21.08
N GLY A 95 -8.76 18.81 21.44
CA GLY A 95 -7.48 18.79 22.19
C GLY A 95 -6.21 18.98 21.34
N SER A 96 -5.05 18.84 21.98
CA SER A 96 -3.75 18.97 21.31
C SER A 96 -3.44 17.72 20.48
N ARG A 97 -2.90 17.93 19.28
CA ARG A 97 -2.57 16.87 18.33
C ARG A 97 -1.09 16.94 17.99
N LYS A 98 -0.40 15.80 18.01
CA LYS A 98 0.95 15.62 17.49
C LYS A 98 0.86 14.73 16.25
N ILE A 99 1.53 15.14 15.17
CA ILE A 99 1.51 14.42 13.90
C ILE A 99 2.94 14.00 13.60
N GLU A 100 3.10 12.74 13.24
CA GLU A 100 4.38 12.15 12.84
C GLU A 100 4.19 11.47 11.50
N VAL A 101 5.15 11.66 10.60
CA VAL A 101 5.15 11.06 9.27
C VAL A 101 6.48 10.36 9.07
N VAL A 102 6.40 9.08 8.68
CA VAL A 102 7.56 8.25 8.40
C VAL A 102 7.38 7.63 7.00
N TYR A 103 8.45 7.62 6.21
CA TYR A 103 8.49 7.00 4.88
C TYR A 103 9.38 5.76 4.94
N PRO A 104 8.83 4.58 5.32
CA PRO A 104 9.63 3.36 5.39
C PRO A 104 10.17 2.94 4.01
N GLN A 105 9.41 3.23 2.95
CA GLN A 105 9.81 3.05 1.56
C GLN A 105 9.39 4.28 0.74
N PRO A 106 10.01 4.56 -0.43
CA PRO A 106 9.67 5.72 -1.25
C PRO A 106 8.20 5.76 -1.70
N ASN A 107 7.57 4.59 -1.82
CA ASN A 107 6.18 4.40 -2.22
C ASN A 107 5.25 4.14 -1.03
N GLN A 108 5.71 4.35 0.21
CA GLN A 108 4.95 4.09 1.43
C GLN A 108 5.05 5.27 2.40
N ALA A 109 3.93 5.61 3.03
CA ALA A 109 3.91 6.62 4.08
C ALA A 109 3.09 6.11 5.27
N LEU A 110 3.64 6.31 6.47
CA LEU A 110 3.01 6.02 7.74
C LEU A 110 2.74 7.35 8.41
N VAL A 111 1.47 7.67 8.64
CA VAL A 111 1.08 8.90 9.35
C VAL A 111 0.44 8.52 10.67
N THR A 112 1.04 8.96 11.77
CA THR A 112 0.56 8.75 13.12
C THR A 112 0.08 10.08 13.71
N ILE A 113 -1.18 10.11 14.13
CA ILE A 113 -1.81 11.26 14.79
C ILE A 113 -2.06 10.88 16.23
N THR A 114 -1.34 11.51 17.15
CA THR A 114 -1.54 11.34 18.58
C THR A 114 -2.38 12.48 19.13
N GLN A 115 -3.54 12.17 19.69
CA GLN A 115 -4.46 13.11 20.30
C GLN A 115 -4.46 12.93 21.82
N ILE A 116 -4.23 14.01 22.56
CA ILE A 116 -4.24 14.01 24.02
C ILE A 116 -5.55 14.63 24.50
N LYS A 117 -6.36 13.83 25.19
CA LYS A 117 -7.59 14.27 25.85
C LYS A 117 -7.34 14.37 27.35
N ARG A 118 -7.54 15.58 27.90
CA ARG A 118 -7.49 15.81 29.34
C ARG A 118 -8.91 15.79 29.91
N GLY A 119 -9.20 14.83 30.77
CA GLY A 119 -10.37 14.83 31.65
C GLY A 119 -10.00 15.34 33.04
N ASN A 120 -11.00 15.54 33.90
CA ASN A 120 -10.79 16.11 35.24
C ASN A 120 -9.80 15.29 36.10
N ASN A 121 -9.80 13.96 35.98
CA ASN A 121 -8.95 13.05 36.78
C ASN A 121 -8.20 11.99 35.93
N SER A 122 -8.24 12.11 34.60
CA SER A 122 -7.71 11.11 33.67
C SER A 122 -7.07 11.77 32.46
N VAL A 123 -5.97 11.21 31.97
CA VAL A 123 -5.40 11.58 30.67
C VAL A 123 -5.62 10.41 29.72
N GLY A 124 -6.37 10.64 28.66
CA GLY A 124 -6.54 9.69 27.57
C GLY A 124 -5.67 10.09 26.39
N THR A 125 -4.91 9.16 25.84
CA THR A 125 -4.22 9.37 24.56
C THR A 125 -4.82 8.44 23.52
N VAL A 126 -5.22 9.01 22.38
CA VAL A 126 -5.68 8.22 21.23
C VAL A 126 -4.69 8.40 20.10
N LYS A 127 -4.10 7.30 19.64
CA LYS A 127 -3.20 7.27 18.49
C LYS A 127 -3.98 6.73 17.29
N TYR A 128 -4.13 7.54 16.26
CA TYR A 128 -4.60 7.10 14.96
C TYR A 128 -3.41 6.87 14.05
N ARG A 129 -3.49 5.85 13.20
CA ARG A 129 -2.47 5.57 12.20
C ARG A 129 -3.13 5.33 10.86
N ALA A 130 -2.62 5.99 9.83
CA ALA A 130 -2.92 5.67 8.45
C ALA A 130 -1.65 5.17 7.76
N GLU A 131 -1.79 4.06 7.04
CA GLU A 131 -0.77 3.57 6.14
C GLU A 131 -1.19 3.87 4.71
N MET A 132 -0.26 4.38 3.93
CA MET A 132 -0.51 4.82 2.57
C MET A 132 0.50 4.23 1.61
N THR A 133 0.07 4.00 0.39
CA THR A 133 0.95 3.69 -0.73
C THR A 133 0.74 4.68 -1.87
N THR A 134 1.75 4.84 -2.71
CA THR A 134 1.59 5.64 -3.93
C THR A 134 0.70 4.90 -4.93
N PHE A 135 -0.33 5.56 -5.42
CA PHE A 135 -1.25 5.06 -6.42
C PHE A 135 -0.87 5.57 -7.82
N GLY A 136 -0.78 4.63 -8.77
CA GLY A 136 -0.57 4.93 -10.17
C GLY A 136 0.86 5.35 -10.55
N ARG A 137 1.02 5.71 -11.83
CA ARG A 137 2.25 6.31 -12.36
C ARG A 137 2.01 7.80 -12.56
N SER A 138 2.95 8.61 -12.13
CA SER A 138 2.92 10.04 -12.41
C SER A 138 2.98 10.26 -13.92
N LEU A 139 2.01 10.99 -14.50
CA LEU A 139 1.97 11.28 -15.94
C LEU A 139 3.19 12.09 -16.39
N PHE A 140 3.80 12.83 -15.46
CA PHE A 140 5.02 13.58 -15.66
C PHE A 140 6.05 13.15 -14.61
N ILE A 141 7.33 13.03 -15.01
CA ILE A 141 8.43 12.62 -14.13
C ILE A 141 8.58 13.54 -12.90
N SER A 142 8.13 14.79 -13.01
CA SER A 142 8.18 15.80 -11.95
C SER A 142 6.88 15.95 -11.15
N SER A 143 5.81 15.24 -11.49
CA SER A 143 4.55 15.37 -10.77
C SER A 143 4.58 14.58 -9.46
N PRO A 144 4.08 15.16 -8.35
CA PRO A 144 4.07 14.49 -7.05
C PRO A 144 3.23 13.21 -7.12
N PRO A 145 3.60 12.16 -6.37
CA PRO A 145 2.83 10.94 -6.35
C PRO A 145 1.44 11.19 -5.75
N VAL A 146 0.45 10.46 -6.27
CA VAL A 146 -0.85 10.34 -5.60
C VAL A 146 -0.69 9.30 -4.50
N TRP A 147 -1.09 9.62 -3.29
CA TRP A 147 -1.12 8.72 -2.14
C TRP A 147 -2.51 8.15 -1.98
N GLN A 148 -2.59 6.88 -1.57
CA GLN A 148 -3.82 6.19 -1.25
C GLN A 148 -3.71 5.55 0.14
N ILE A 149 -4.71 5.79 1.00
CA ILE A 149 -4.84 5.09 2.28
C ILE A 149 -5.20 3.62 2.00
N VAL A 150 -4.36 2.71 2.47
CA VAL A 150 -4.54 1.26 2.31
C VAL A 150 -4.88 0.57 3.64
N TRP A 151 -4.61 1.23 4.76
CA TRP A 151 -5.00 0.74 6.08
C TRP A 151 -5.14 1.91 7.06
N ALA A 152 -6.05 1.75 8.01
CA ALA A 152 -6.26 2.69 9.11
C ALA A 152 -6.49 1.93 10.42
N GLY A 153 -6.02 2.51 11.53
CA GLY A 153 -6.23 1.95 12.85
C GLY A 153 -6.19 2.99 13.95
N SER A 154 -6.74 2.63 15.10
CA SER A 154 -6.70 3.44 16.33
C SER A 154 -6.22 2.62 17.53
N GLN A 155 -5.52 3.28 18.43
CA GLN A 155 -5.09 2.74 19.71
C GLN A 155 -5.48 3.74 20.81
N VAL A 156 -6.13 3.25 21.85
CA VAL A 156 -6.52 4.06 23.02
C VAL A 156 -5.63 3.65 24.20
N GLU A 157 -5.00 4.64 24.82
CA GLU A 157 -4.22 4.49 26.04
C GLU A 157 -4.86 5.36 27.14
N CYS A 158 -5.29 4.72 28.23
CA CYS A 158 -5.91 5.40 29.36
C CYS A 158 -4.97 5.45 30.56
N TRP A 159 -4.82 6.64 31.13
CA TRP A 159 -4.03 6.88 32.32
C TRP A 159 -4.96 7.35 33.45
N ALA A 160 -5.26 6.43 34.38
CA ALA A 160 -5.88 6.77 35.66
C ALA A 160 -4.78 6.83 36.71
N GLY A 161 -4.80 7.87 37.56
CA GLY A 161 -3.81 8.03 38.63
C GLY A 161 -3.62 6.72 39.41
N SER A 162 -2.41 6.15 39.32
CA SER A 162 -1.90 4.90 39.92
C SER A 162 -1.95 3.58 39.12
N ARG A 163 -2.65 3.43 37.98
CA ARG A 163 -2.60 2.16 37.21
C ARG A 163 -2.64 2.37 35.69
N HIS A 164 -1.61 1.85 35.00
CA HIS A 164 -1.57 1.72 33.55
C HIS A 164 -2.50 0.59 33.12
N THR A 165 -3.63 0.92 32.49
CA THR A 165 -4.49 -0.10 31.89
C THR A 165 -4.70 0.28 30.42
N LYS A 166 -4.13 -0.51 29.50
CA LYS A 166 -4.38 -0.39 28.06
C LYS A 166 -5.82 -0.86 27.81
N LEU A 167 -6.75 0.06 27.85
CA LEU A 167 -8.18 -0.19 27.62
C LEU A 167 -8.51 0.17 26.18
N ASN A 168 -9.00 -0.80 25.42
CA ASN A 168 -9.33 -0.62 24.01
C ASN A 168 -10.58 0.24 23.78
N HIS A 169 -11.33 0.62 24.82
CA HIS A 169 -12.63 1.28 24.67
C HIS A 169 -12.85 2.29 25.82
N ILE A 170 -12.63 3.58 25.55
CA ILE A 170 -13.05 4.76 26.33
C ILE A 170 -12.46 4.89 27.75
N CYS A 171 -11.75 6.00 28.00
CA CYS A 171 -11.29 6.36 29.35
C CYS A 171 -12.41 7.11 30.08
N HIS A 172 -12.92 6.55 31.18
CA HIS A 172 -13.90 7.18 32.08
C HIS A 172 -13.20 7.84 33.27
#